data_AF-A0A7Y0G7E7-F1
#
_entry.id   AF-A0A7Y0G7E7-F1
#
_cell.length_a   1.000
_cell.length_b   1.000
_cell.length_c   1.000
_cell.angle_alpha   90.00
_cell.angle_beta   90.00
_cell.angle_gamma   90.00
#
_symmetry.space_group_name_H-M   'P 1'
#
loop_
_entity.id
_entity.type
_entity.pdbx_description
1 polymer ?
#
loop_
_entity_poly.entity_id
_entity_poly.type
_entity_poly.pdbx_seq_one_letter_code
_entity_poly.pdbx_strand_id
1 'polypeptide(L)'
;MTHKKIVVLGTGGTIAGRAGSASDNIGYTAAQVGIAQLLMAIPAIAGTGSVIVEQVAQIDSKDMSFALWSQLAARVNHFLARPDVQGIVITHGTDTLEETAYFLQSVCRPMKPVILTCAMRPATALVPDGPQNVLDAISVAWHAGAMGVVAVCAGTIHSAFDVQKVHPYRLNAFSSGDAGALGYVEEGRLRLLRNWPLVQEVRPLCAIDIIAKLADPAKCPRVEIVMSYAGASGAIVQALVAQGVQGLVVAATGNGTIHHALKAALLEAQTSGVKVVRATRCVNGQVLAMPGDPISDSKGLTPVKARVAMMLELLG
;
A
#
# COMPACT_ATOMS: atom_id res chain seq x y z
N MET A 1 11.16 27.62 19.22
CA MET A 1 11.03 26.63 18.13
C MET A 1 10.23 25.46 18.66
N THR A 2 9.15 25.05 18.01
CA THR A 2 8.40 23.87 18.48
C THR A 2 9.26 22.62 18.28
N HIS A 3 9.50 21.85 19.34
CA HIS A 3 10.16 20.55 19.23
C HIS A 3 9.27 19.61 18.39
N LYS A 4 9.61 19.48 17.12
CA LYS A 4 8.94 18.60 16.17
C LYS A 4 9.08 17.13 16.60
N LYS A 5 8.14 16.30 16.18
CA LYS A 5 8.07 14.87 16.53
C LYS A 5 7.78 14.01 15.32
N ILE A 6 8.28 12.78 15.33
CA ILE A 6 7.84 11.71 14.43
C ILE A 6 6.81 10.86 15.14
N VAL A 7 5.75 10.47 14.43
CA VAL A 7 4.77 9.52 14.95
C VAL A 7 5.07 8.16 14.34
N VAL A 8 5.14 7.11 15.16
CA VAL A 8 5.28 5.72 14.68
C VAL A 8 3.99 4.96 14.99
N LEU A 9 3.30 4.54 13.92
CA LEU A 9 2.06 3.78 13.97
C LEU A 9 2.32 2.30 13.70
N GLY A 10 1.87 1.45 14.62
CA GLY A 10 1.94 -0.01 14.49
C GLY A 10 0.69 -0.59 13.83
N THR A 11 0.86 -1.40 12.78
CA THR A 11 -0.24 -2.17 12.17
C THR A 11 -0.02 -3.70 12.21
N GLY A 12 1.19 -4.14 12.59
CA GLY A 12 1.56 -5.57 12.66
C GLY A 12 2.56 -5.96 11.58
N GLY A 13 2.29 -7.07 10.88
CA GLY A 13 3.15 -7.63 9.85
C GLY A 13 4.34 -8.45 10.37
N THR A 14 5.13 -8.95 9.44
CA THR A 14 6.36 -9.72 9.68
C THR A 14 7.38 -8.97 10.53
N ILE A 15 7.48 -7.64 10.39
CA ILE A 15 8.36 -6.80 11.22
C ILE A 15 8.06 -6.95 12.71
N ALA A 16 6.79 -7.20 13.05
CA ALA A 16 6.31 -7.49 14.39
C ALA A 16 6.12 -9.01 14.64
N GLY A 17 6.57 -9.88 13.74
CA GLY A 17 6.38 -11.33 13.80
C GLY A 17 7.38 -12.05 14.70
N ARG A 18 7.00 -13.25 15.17
CA ARG A 18 7.86 -14.12 15.97
C ARG A 18 7.82 -15.55 15.44
N ALA A 19 8.98 -16.19 15.43
CA ALA A 19 9.16 -17.61 15.14
C ALA A 19 9.57 -18.36 16.41
N GLY A 20 9.38 -19.68 16.41
CA GLY A 20 9.88 -20.55 17.48
C GLY A 20 11.41 -20.73 17.48
N SER A 21 12.07 -20.46 16.36
CA SER A 21 13.53 -20.51 16.20
C SER A 21 14.03 -19.31 15.39
N ALA A 22 15.21 -18.79 15.72
CA ALA A 22 15.82 -17.65 15.00
C ALA A 22 16.23 -17.99 13.56
N SER A 23 16.39 -19.28 13.23
CA SER A 23 16.68 -19.73 11.86
C SER A 23 15.42 -19.87 11.00
N ASP A 24 14.23 -19.82 11.60
CA ASP A 24 12.97 -19.98 10.88
C ASP A 24 12.42 -18.62 10.43
N ASN A 25 12.58 -18.36 9.13
CA ASN A 25 12.11 -17.14 8.49
C ASN A 25 10.79 -17.34 7.72
N ILE A 26 10.18 -18.53 7.76
CA ILE A 26 8.96 -18.86 7.00
C ILE A 26 7.82 -19.23 7.96
N GLY A 27 8.06 -20.12 8.92
CA GLY A 27 7.07 -20.62 9.88
C GLY A 27 6.82 -19.69 11.08
N TYR A 28 6.91 -18.37 10.89
CA TYR A 28 6.62 -17.40 11.92
C TYR A 28 5.15 -17.02 11.94
N THR A 29 4.69 -16.46 13.06
CA THR A 29 3.39 -15.79 13.13
C THR A 29 3.62 -14.28 13.08
N ALA A 30 2.98 -13.59 12.13
CA ALA A 30 3.05 -12.14 12.01
C ALA A 30 2.37 -11.42 13.20
N ALA A 31 2.74 -10.16 13.42
CA ALA A 31 2.07 -9.27 14.39
C ALA A 31 1.97 -9.80 15.84
N GLN A 32 3.06 -10.33 16.38
CA GLN A 32 3.15 -10.82 17.76
C GLN A 32 3.83 -9.84 18.73
N VAL A 33 4.51 -8.81 18.21
CA VAL A 33 5.24 -7.79 18.98
C VAL A 33 4.58 -6.43 18.80
N GLY A 34 4.22 -5.78 19.91
CA GLY A 34 3.64 -4.43 19.85
C GLY A 34 4.68 -3.38 19.43
N ILE A 35 4.24 -2.28 18.80
CA ILE A 35 5.13 -1.27 18.23
C ILE A 35 6.07 -0.64 19.27
N ALA A 36 5.60 -0.40 20.50
CA ALA A 36 6.45 0.11 21.57
C ALA A 36 7.59 -0.88 21.91
N GLN A 37 7.28 -2.18 21.97
CA GLN A 37 8.28 -3.21 22.21
C GLN A 37 9.25 -3.35 21.03
N LEU A 38 8.75 -3.26 19.79
CA LEU A 38 9.58 -3.26 18.59
C LEU A 38 10.61 -2.12 18.63
N LEU A 39 10.17 -0.90 18.95
CA LEU A 39 11.05 0.27 19.01
C LEU A 39 12.06 0.21 20.17
N MET A 40 11.67 -0.32 21.33
CA MET A 40 12.59 -0.53 22.45
C MET A 40 13.72 -1.50 22.11
N ALA A 41 13.50 -2.44 21.18
CA ALA A 41 14.51 -3.38 20.72
C ALA A 41 15.53 -2.76 19.73
N ILE A 42 15.36 -1.48 19.35
CA ILE A 42 16.24 -0.76 18.42
C ILE A 42 16.96 0.36 19.21
N PRO A 43 18.17 0.12 19.76
CA PRO A 43 18.86 1.10 20.62
C PRO A 43 19.06 2.46 19.97
N ALA A 44 19.28 2.49 18.64
CA ALA A 44 19.51 3.71 17.88
C ALA A 44 18.28 4.65 17.84
N ILE A 45 17.07 4.19 18.16
CA ILE A 45 15.86 5.03 18.18
C ILE A 45 16.02 6.24 19.10
N ALA A 46 16.69 6.09 20.25
CA ALA A 46 16.92 7.20 21.18
C ALA A 46 17.70 8.38 20.56
N GLY A 47 18.54 8.12 19.56
CA GLY A 47 19.30 9.14 18.83
C GLY A 47 18.52 9.79 17.68
N THR A 48 17.30 9.32 17.38
CA THR A 48 16.52 9.79 16.23
C THR A 48 15.58 10.96 16.55
N GLY A 49 15.63 11.52 17.75
CA GLY A 49 14.77 12.63 18.18
C GLY A 49 13.46 12.18 18.84
N SER A 50 12.49 13.09 18.96
CA SER A 50 11.26 12.82 19.71
C SER A 50 10.28 11.98 18.88
N VAL A 51 9.87 10.85 19.44
CA VAL A 51 8.93 9.91 18.81
C VAL A 51 7.67 9.76 19.65
N ILE A 52 6.50 9.84 19.01
CA ILE A 52 5.21 9.41 19.56
C ILE A 52 4.93 8.01 19.01
N VAL A 53 4.47 7.09 19.86
CA VAL A 53 4.21 5.71 19.48
C VAL A 53 2.74 5.39 19.68
N GLU A 54 2.09 4.80 18.68
CA GLU A 54 0.69 4.37 18.77
C GLU A 54 0.48 3.04 18.05
N GLN A 55 -0.17 2.07 18.73
CA GLN A 55 -0.62 0.84 18.10
C GLN A 55 -2.01 1.07 17.48
N VAL A 56 -2.13 0.97 16.16
CA VAL A 56 -3.40 1.13 15.43
C VAL A 56 -4.07 -0.22 15.23
N ALA A 57 -3.30 -1.20 14.75
CA ALA A 57 -3.74 -2.57 14.49
C ALA A 57 -2.61 -3.56 14.78
N GLN A 58 -2.91 -4.84 14.88
CA GLN A 58 -1.90 -5.87 15.14
C GLN A 58 -2.25 -7.15 14.36
N ILE A 59 -2.08 -7.09 13.04
CA ILE A 59 -2.51 -8.14 12.11
C ILE A 59 -1.43 -8.50 11.09
N ASP A 60 -1.61 -9.65 10.43
CA ASP A 60 -0.94 -9.93 9.17
C ASP A 60 -1.57 -9.07 8.06
N SER A 61 -0.76 -8.46 7.20
CA SER A 61 -1.25 -7.56 6.15
C SER A 61 -2.15 -8.25 5.13
N LYS A 62 -2.04 -9.57 4.96
CA LYS A 62 -2.96 -10.36 4.13
C LYS A 62 -4.41 -10.32 4.62
N ASP A 63 -4.61 -10.01 5.91
CA ASP A 63 -5.92 -9.90 6.57
C ASP A 63 -6.33 -8.42 6.78
N MET A 64 -5.68 -7.47 6.09
CA MET A 64 -6.03 -6.04 6.14
C MET A 64 -7.45 -5.81 5.62
N SER A 65 -8.25 -5.05 6.38
CA SER A 65 -9.66 -4.79 6.08
C SER A 65 -9.95 -3.32 5.84
N PHE A 66 -11.09 -3.01 5.23
CA PHE A 66 -11.53 -1.63 5.00
C PHE A 66 -11.76 -0.85 6.30
N ALA A 67 -12.25 -1.51 7.34
CA ALA A 67 -12.40 -0.90 8.66
C ALA A 67 -11.04 -0.50 9.25
N LEU A 68 -10.01 -1.35 9.10
CA LEU A 68 -8.65 -1.05 9.54
C LEU A 68 -7.99 0.04 8.67
N TRP A 69 -8.22 0.05 7.36
CA TRP A 69 -7.82 1.16 6.49
C TRP A 69 -8.46 2.47 6.89
N SER A 70 -9.77 2.47 7.19
CA SER A 70 -10.48 3.66 7.70
C SER A 70 -9.85 4.15 9.00
N GLN A 71 -9.63 3.25 9.97
CA GLN A 71 -8.99 3.57 11.24
C GLN A 71 -7.59 4.16 11.03
N LEU A 72 -6.76 3.53 10.21
CA LEU A 72 -5.40 3.99 9.92
C LEU A 72 -5.41 5.37 9.25
N ALA A 73 -6.25 5.59 8.24
CA ALA A 73 -6.37 6.89 7.56
C ALA A 73 -6.83 8.00 8.53
N ALA A 74 -7.78 7.69 9.43
CA ALA A 74 -8.23 8.63 10.45
C ALA A 74 -7.10 9.02 11.41
N ARG A 75 -6.28 8.06 11.87
CA ARG A 75 -5.12 8.34 12.72
C ARG A 75 -4.03 9.12 11.98
N VAL A 76 -3.75 8.77 10.72
CA VAL A 76 -2.82 9.52 9.86
C VAL A 76 -3.28 10.98 9.73
N ASN A 77 -4.54 11.23 9.37
CA ASN A 77 -5.06 12.59 9.24
C ASN A 77 -5.01 13.37 10.57
N HIS A 78 -5.33 12.72 11.69
CA HIS A 78 -5.22 13.33 13.01
C HIS A 78 -3.80 13.84 13.30
N PHE A 79 -2.77 13.03 13.04
CA PHE A 79 -1.39 13.43 13.29
C PHE A 79 -0.84 14.40 12.23
N LEU A 80 -1.24 14.27 10.97
CA LEU A 80 -0.87 15.23 9.92
C LEU A 80 -1.34 16.65 10.24
N ALA A 81 -2.53 16.80 10.83
CA ALA A 81 -3.09 18.09 11.22
C ALA A 81 -2.32 18.78 12.37
N ARG A 82 -1.54 18.04 13.16
CA ARG A 82 -0.83 18.58 14.32
C ARG A 82 0.42 19.37 13.92
N PRO A 83 0.58 20.65 14.32
CA PRO A 83 1.75 21.44 13.94
C PRO A 83 3.07 20.96 14.57
N ASP A 84 3.01 20.22 15.68
CA ASP A 84 4.18 19.62 16.34
C ASP A 84 4.64 18.29 15.71
N VAL A 85 3.90 17.74 14.75
CA VAL A 85 4.28 16.53 14.01
C VAL A 85 4.99 16.92 12.71
N GLN A 86 6.18 16.34 12.50
CA GLN A 86 6.98 16.48 11.28
C GLN A 86 6.63 15.44 10.23
N GLY A 87 6.43 14.18 10.63
CA GLY A 87 6.15 13.07 9.74
C GLY A 87 5.62 11.86 10.49
N ILE A 88 5.13 10.86 9.74
CA ILE A 88 4.54 9.64 10.28
C ILE A 88 5.27 8.44 9.66
N VAL A 89 5.70 7.49 10.49
CA VAL A 89 6.19 6.18 10.07
C VAL A 89 5.14 5.14 10.44
N ILE A 90 4.86 4.19 9.55
CA ILE A 90 3.89 3.13 9.73
C ILE A 90 4.61 1.80 9.54
N THR A 91 4.70 0.98 10.59
CA THR A 91 5.19 -0.40 10.45
C THR A 91 4.05 -1.28 9.96
N HIS A 92 4.24 -1.92 8.81
CA HIS A 92 3.21 -2.67 8.10
C HIS A 92 3.74 -4.03 7.62
N GLY A 93 2.83 -4.98 7.37
CA GLY A 93 3.18 -6.23 6.70
C GLY A 93 3.47 -6.02 5.22
N THR A 94 4.27 -6.91 4.64
CA THR A 94 4.81 -6.73 3.28
C THR A 94 3.79 -7.04 2.19
N ASP A 95 2.82 -7.92 2.44
CA ASP A 95 1.97 -8.52 1.41
C ASP A 95 1.00 -7.54 0.76
N THR A 96 0.42 -6.62 1.53
CA THR A 96 -0.54 -5.61 1.03
C THR A 96 -0.05 -4.18 1.28
N LEU A 97 1.27 -4.01 1.48
CA LEU A 97 1.90 -2.71 1.69
C LEU A 97 1.61 -1.76 0.52
N GLU A 98 1.71 -2.26 -0.72
CA GLU A 98 1.51 -1.45 -1.93
C GLU A 98 0.09 -0.93 -2.08
N GLU A 99 -0.92 -1.71 -1.64
CA GLU A 99 -2.32 -1.30 -1.64
C GLU A 99 -2.57 -0.23 -0.58
N THR A 100 -2.05 -0.45 0.63
CA THR A 100 -2.20 0.49 1.75
C THR A 100 -1.49 1.82 1.48
N ALA A 101 -0.30 1.77 0.89
CA ALA A 101 0.44 2.97 0.49
C ALA A 101 -0.35 3.78 -0.54
N TYR A 102 -0.85 3.12 -1.59
CA TYR A 102 -1.68 3.76 -2.61
C TYR A 102 -2.96 4.36 -2.00
N PHE A 103 -3.67 3.60 -1.18
CA PHE A 103 -4.87 4.05 -0.48
C PHE A 103 -4.62 5.33 0.34
N LEU A 104 -3.61 5.34 1.21
CA LEU A 104 -3.27 6.50 2.04
C LEU A 104 -2.86 7.72 1.20
N GLN A 105 -2.14 7.50 0.08
CA GLN A 105 -1.79 8.57 -0.84
C GLN A 105 -3.04 9.22 -1.44
N SER A 106 -4.03 8.41 -1.79
CA SER A 106 -5.28 8.88 -2.38
C SER A 106 -6.18 9.62 -1.38
N VAL A 107 -6.24 9.20 -0.11
CA VAL A 107 -7.21 9.75 0.85
C VAL A 107 -6.64 10.77 1.85
N CYS A 108 -5.34 10.76 2.16
CA CYS A 108 -4.78 11.62 3.22
C CYS A 108 -4.16 12.94 2.73
N ARG A 109 -3.89 13.09 1.42
CA ARG A 109 -3.22 14.27 0.81
C ARG A 109 -2.03 14.82 1.63
N PRO A 110 -1.03 13.99 1.94
CA PRO A 110 -0.10 14.31 2.99
C PRO A 110 0.96 15.33 2.55
N MET A 111 0.83 16.57 3.05
CA MET A 111 1.81 17.65 2.90
C MET A 111 3.06 17.47 3.78
N LYS A 112 3.04 16.47 4.66
CA LYS A 112 4.14 15.97 5.48
C LYS A 112 4.39 14.51 5.08
N PRO A 113 5.58 13.94 5.28
CA PRO A 113 5.84 12.59 4.80
C PRO A 113 5.10 11.55 5.65
N VAL A 114 4.48 10.58 4.97
CA VAL A 114 3.93 9.35 5.56
C VAL A 114 4.71 8.18 4.98
N ILE A 115 5.46 7.47 5.82
CA ILE A 115 6.39 6.44 5.40
C ILE A 115 5.87 5.09 5.87
N LEU A 116 5.53 4.20 4.94
CA LEU A 116 5.35 2.79 5.26
C LEU A 116 6.70 2.10 5.28
N THR A 117 6.94 1.27 6.29
CA THR A 117 8.10 0.40 6.36
C THR A 117 7.69 -0.98 6.84
N CYS A 118 8.54 -1.97 6.60
CA CYS A 118 8.21 -3.37 6.80
C CYS A 118 9.48 -4.20 7.03
N ALA A 119 9.33 -5.52 7.13
CA ALA A 119 10.44 -6.45 7.17
C ALA A 119 10.08 -7.72 6.40
N MET A 120 11.04 -8.32 5.71
CA MET A 120 10.90 -9.62 5.06
C MET A 120 11.21 -10.78 6.02
N ARG A 121 11.90 -10.52 7.14
CA ARG A 121 12.20 -11.49 8.20
C ARG A 121 11.53 -11.11 9.53
N PRO A 122 11.11 -12.11 10.33
CA PRO A 122 10.50 -11.86 11.64
C PRO A 122 11.48 -11.19 12.60
N ALA A 123 10.98 -10.52 13.64
CA ALA A 123 11.80 -9.85 14.65
C ALA A 123 12.75 -10.79 15.40
N THR A 124 12.43 -12.09 15.44
CA THR A 124 13.24 -13.13 16.07
C THR A 124 14.31 -13.73 15.17
N ALA A 125 14.37 -13.33 13.88
CA ALA A 125 15.36 -13.87 12.96
C ALA A 125 16.79 -13.60 13.44
N LEU A 126 17.75 -14.44 13.02
CA LEU A 126 19.19 -14.24 13.32
C LEU A 126 19.69 -12.86 12.88
N VAL A 127 19.25 -12.42 11.70
CA VAL A 127 19.59 -11.11 11.13
C VAL A 127 18.29 -10.49 10.57
N PRO A 128 17.49 -9.82 11.43
CA PRO A 128 16.24 -9.20 11.02
C PRO A 128 16.52 -7.90 10.26
N ASP A 129 15.74 -7.61 9.22
CA ASP A 129 15.86 -6.39 8.43
C ASP A 129 15.01 -5.22 8.99
N GLY A 130 14.01 -5.54 9.82
CA GLY A 130 13.11 -4.56 10.44
C GLY A 130 13.79 -3.38 11.16
N PRO A 131 14.78 -3.61 12.04
CA PRO A 131 15.47 -2.52 12.74
C PRO A 131 16.06 -1.46 11.81
N GLN A 132 16.78 -1.87 10.76
CA GLN A 132 17.36 -0.93 9.80
C GLN A 132 16.28 -0.22 8.98
N ASN A 133 15.26 -0.96 8.52
CA ASN A 133 14.16 -0.38 7.75
C ASN A 133 13.41 0.71 8.54
N VAL A 134 13.23 0.53 9.86
CA VAL A 134 12.62 1.55 10.74
C VAL A 134 13.52 2.79 10.87
N LEU A 135 14.83 2.61 11.05
CA LEU A 135 15.77 3.73 11.13
C LEU A 135 15.79 4.53 9.82
N ASP A 136 15.83 3.83 8.68
CA ASP A 136 15.78 4.45 7.36
C ASP A 136 14.47 5.24 7.16
N ALA A 137 13.33 4.66 7.56
CA ALA A 137 12.04 5.32 7.50
C ALA A 137 11.97 6.59 8.37
N ILE A 138 12.57 6.56 9.56
CA ILE A 138 12.65 7.74 10.44
C ILE A 138 13.56 8.81 9.84
N SER A 139 14.70 8.43 9.24
CA SER A 139 15.56 9.38 8.50
C SER A 139 14.80 10.07 7.37
N VAL A 140 13.97 9.33 6.63
CA VAL A 140 13.09 9.92 5.61
C VAL A 140 12.05 10.84 6.22
N ALA A 141 11.45 10.48 7.36
CA ALA A 141 10.46 11.30 8.04
C ALA A 141 11.03 12.65 8.54
N TRP A 142 12.31 12.69 8.89
CA TRP A 142 13.00 13.92 9.29
C TRP A 142 13.50 14.78 8.13
N HIS A 143 13.52 14.26 6.91
CA HIS A 143 14.07 15.00 5.78
C HIS A 143 13.22 16.24 5.46
N ALA A 144 13.86 17.40 5.41
CA ALA A 144 13.21 18.65 5.08
C ALA A 144 12.66 18.60 3.64
N GLY A 145 11.38 18.92 3.47
CA GLY A 145 10.71 18.88 2.16
C GLY A 145 10.22 17.49 1.74
N ALA A 146 10.44 16.43 2.53
CA ALA A 146 9.79 15.15 2.29
C ALA A 146 8.27 15.28 2.44
N MET A 147 7.53 14.70 1.51
CA MET A 147 6.07 14.76 1.46
C MET A 147 5.51 13.57 0.67
N GLY A 148 4.19 13.42 0.69
CA GLY A 148 3.55 12.27 0.07
C GLY A 148 3.63 11.01 0.93
N VAL A 149 2.99 9.95 0.45
CA VAL A 149 3.17 8.60 0.97
C VAL A 149 4.27 7.90 0.20
N VAL A 150 5.23 7.36 0.94
CA VAL A 150 6.34 6.56 0.40
C VAL A 150 6.49 5.26 1.17
N ALA A 151 7.11 4.27 0.54
CA ALA A 151 7.54 3.05 1.20
C ALA A 151 9.07 3.03 1.30
N VAL A 152 9.60 2.68 2.47
CA VAL A 152 11.05 2.55 2.69
C VAL A 152 11.37 1.14 3.14
N CYS A 153 12.09 0.42 2.27
CA CYS A 153 12.45 -0.99 2.45
C CYS A 153 13.87 -1.21 1.94
N ALA A 154 14.74 -1.86 2.72
CA ALA A 154 16.10 -2.19 2.35
C ALA A 154 16.87 -0.98 1.77
N GLY A 155 16.83 0.16 2.46
CA GLY A 155 17.50 1.40 2.04
C GLY A 155 16.93 2.08 0.79
N THR A 156 15.85 1.57 0.19
CA THR A 156 15.25 2.15 -1.03
C THR A 156 13.94 2.87 -0.70
N ILE A 157 13.77 4.07 -1.28
CA ILE A 157 12.56 4.89 -1.14
C ILE A 157 11.72 4.70 -2.40
N HIS A 158 10.48 4.25 -2.23
CA HIS A 158 9.53 4.02 -3.32
C HIS A 158 8.31 4.94 -3.19
N SER A 159 7.78 5.42 -4.31
CA SER A 159 6.51 6.16 -4.29
C SER A 159 5.35 5.18 -4.03
N ALA A 160 4.29 5.62 -3.36
CA ALA A 160 3.08 4.83 -3.18
C ALA A 160 2.44 4.36 -4.51
N PHE A 161 2.57 5.15 -5.58
CA PHE A 161 2.07 4.80 -6.91
C PHE A 161 2.87 3.67 -7.54
N ASP A 162 4.20 3.69 -7.39
CA ASP A 162 5.09 2.82 -8.14
C ASP A 162 5.44 1.52 -7.38
N VAL A 163 5.47 1.56 -6.04
CA VAL A 163 5.97 0.45 -5.21
C VAL A 163 5.20 -0.84 -5.41
N GLN A 164 5.90 -1.95 -5.67
CA GLN A 164 5.32 -3.28 -5.78
C GLN A 164 6.20 -4.32 -5.09
N LYS A 165 5.59 -5.32 -4.43
CA LYS A 165 6.33 -6.49 -3.94
C LYS A 165 6.56 -7.47 -5.10
N VAL A 166 7.78 -7.49 -5.61
CA VAL A 166 8.18 -8.28 -6.80
C VAL A 166 8.89 -9.59 -6.47
N HIS A 167 9.17 -9.86 -5.19
CA HIS A 167 9.81 -11.10 -4.77
C HIS A 167 9.23 -11.63 -3.45
N PRO A 168 8.98 -12.94 -3.30
CA PRO A 168 8.34 -13.49 -2.10
C PRO A 168 9.27 -13.58 -0.88
N TYR A 169 10.59 -13.67 -1.06
CA TYR A 169 11.55 -13.98 0.02
C TYR A 169 12.73 -13.00 0.24
N ARG A 170 13.34 -12.41 -0.80
CA ARG A 170 14.52 -11.55 -0.69
C ARG A 170 14.26 -10.30 0.16
N LEU A 171 15.29 -9.75 0.80
CA LEU A 171 15.17 -8.51 1.57
C LEU A 171 14.80 -7.31 0.68
N ASN A 172 15.40 -7.22 -0.50
CA ASN A 172 15.06 -6.23 -1.53
C ASN A 172 13.87 -6.71 -2.39
N ALA A 173 12.75 -7.03 -1.74
CA ALA A 173 11.55 -7.56 -2.39
C ALA A 173 10.71 -6.51 -3.12
N PHE A 174 10.95 -5.21 -2.88
CA PHE A 174 10.14 -4.13 -3.44
C PHE A 174 10.83 -3.45 -4.63
N SER A 175 10.04 -3.08 -5.63
CA SER A 175 10.49 -2.37 -6.84
C SER A 175 9.52 -1.26 -7.19
N SER A 176 10.02 -0.20 -7.83
CA SER A 176 9.20 0.86 -8.45
C SER A 176 9.04 0.67 -9.96
N GLY A 177 9.39 -0.51 -10.49
CA GLY A 177 9.33 -0.82 -11.92
C GLY A 177 10.11 0.19 -12.78
N ASP A 178 9.53 0.51 -13.95
CA ASP A 178 10.11 1.42 -14.94
C ASP A 178 10.28 2.86 -14.43
N ALA A 179 9.53 3.24 -13.39
CA ALA A 179 9.62 4.57 -12.78
C ALA A 179 10.89 4.73 -11.93
N GLY A 180 11.49 3.63 -11.46
CA GLY A 180 12.69 3.64 -10.61
C GLY A 180 12.44 4.16 -9.19
N ALA A 181 13.44 3.99 -8.32
CA ALA A 181 13.36 4.47 -6.93
C ALA A 181 13.21 6.00 -6.87
N LEU A 182 12.52 6.51 -5.85
CA LEU A 182 12.53 7.94 -5.53
C LEU A 182 13.90 8.38 -5.01
N GLY A 183 14.59 7.49 -4.29
CA GLY A 183 15.90 7.72 -3.73
C GLY A 183 16.37 6.55 -2.87
N TYR A 184 17.49 6.76 -2.20
CA TYR A 184 18.10 5.79 -1.29
C TYR A 184 18.41 6.43 0.05
N VAL A 185 18.47 5.61 1.09
CA VAL A 185 18.98 5.96 2.41
C VAL A 185 20.34 5.28 2.57
N GLU A 186 21.38 6.10 2.77
CA GLU A 186 22.78 5.68 2.83
C GLU A 186 23.41 6.37 4.05
N GLU A 187 23.87 5.60 5.04
CA GLU A 187 24.42 6.14 6.30
C GLU A 187 23.48 7.16 6.99
N GLY A 188 22.18 6.85 6.99
CA GLY A 188 21.13 7.71 7.55
C GLY A 188 20.85 8.98 6.75
N ARG A 189 21.46 9.17 5.58
CA ARG A 189 21.27 10.31 4.68
C ARG A 189 20.50 9.92 3.43
N LEU A 190 19.69 10.85 2.93
CA LEU A 190 18.90 10.63 1.73
C LEU A 190 19.65 11.09 0.48
N ARG A 191 19.66 10.24 -0.55
CA ARG A 191 20.06 10.58 -1.91
C ARG A 191 18.87 10.43 -2.84
N LEU A 192 18.24 11.55 -3.21
CA LEU A 192 17.08 11.57 -4.09
C LEU A 192 17.48 11.42 -5.56
N LEU A 193 16.71 10.63 -6.29
CA LEU A 193 16.80 10.48 -7.75
C LEU A 193 15.63 11.17 -8.47
N ARG A 194 14.49 11.29 -7.80
CA ARG A 194 13.25 11.86 -8.31
C ARG A 194 12.65 12.82 -7.29
N ASN A 195 11.79 13.71 -7.76
CA ASN A 195 11.01 14.58 -6.88
C ASN A 195 10.04 13.77 -6.01
N TRP A 196 9.69 14.31 -4.85
CA TRP A 196 8.65 13.76 -3.99
C TRP A 196 7.30 13.68 -4.72
N PRO A 197 6.41 12.72 -4.36
CA PRO A 197 5.11 12.57 -5.00
C PRO A 197 4.30 13.87 -4.97
N LEU A 198 3.73 14.25 -6.11
CA LEU A 198 2.79 15.37 -6.18
C LEU A 198 1.52 15.04 -5.38
N VAL A 199 1.07 15.97 -4.56
CA VAL A 199 -0.21 15.85 -3.85
C VAL A 199 -1.32 16.20 -4.83
N GLN A 200 -2.06 15.18 -5.30
CA GLN A 200 -3.20 15.38 -6.20
C GLN A 200 -4.31 16.22 -5.53
N GLU A 201 -5.05 16.98 -6.33
CA GLU A 201 -6.22 17.73 -5.87
C GLU A 201 -7.45 16.84 -5.67
N VAL A 202 -7.59 16.24 -4.49
CA VAL A 202 -8.85 15.62 -4.04
C VAL A 202 -9.59 16.58 -3.11
N ARG A 203 -10.86 16.90 -3.35
CA ARG A 203 -11.61 17.85 -2.48
C ARG A 203 -11.63 17.32 -1.04
N PRO A 204 -11.17 18.09 -0.01
CA PRO A 204 -11.04 17.58 1.36
C PRO A 204 -12.31 16.97 1.98
N LEU A 205 -13.50 17.45 1.58
CA LEU A 205 -14.79 16.90 2.01
C LEU A 205 -15.00 15.44 1.55
N CYS A 206 -14.57 15.12 0.32
CA CYS A 206 -14.65 13.76 -0.24
C CYS A 206 -13.77 12.77 0.56
N ALA A 207 -12.58 13.19 1.02
CA ALA A 207 -11.68 12.32 1.78
C ALA A 207 -12.24 11.91 3.17
N ILE A 208 -12.83 12.84 3.92
CA ILE A 208 -13.44 12.53 5.23
C ILE A 208 -14.64 11.60 5.05
N ASP A 209 -15.48 11.88 4.05
CA ASP A 209 -16.65 11.06 3.76
C ASP A 209 -16.27 9.65 3.30
N ILE A 210 -15.24 9.51 2.46
CA ILE A 210 -14.69 8.20 2.05
C ILE A 210 -14.22 7.41 3.27
N ILE A 211 -13.42 8.02 4.15
CA ILE A 211 -12.91 7.36 5.36
C ILE A 211 -14.06 6.90 6.24
N ALA A 212 -15.08 7.75 6.43
CA ALA A 212 -16.27 7.39 7.22
C ALA A 212 -17.09 6.25 6.59
N LYS A 213 -17.23 6.22 5.25
CA LYS A 213 -17.92 5.12 4.55
C LYS A 213 -17.16 3.81 4.66
N LEU A 214 -15.82 3.82 4.61
CA LEU A 214 -14.98 2.61 4.75
C LEU A 214 -15.06 1.96 6.13
N ALA A 215 -15.47 2.71 7.16
CA ALA A 215 -15.70 2.16 8.49
C ALA A 215 -16.94 1.23 8.56
N ASP A 216 -17.85 1.34 7.58
CA ASP A 216 -19.07 0.55 7.49
C ASP A 216 -18.96 -0.42 6.28
N PRO A 217 -18.75 -1.73 6.52
CA PRO A 217 -18.66 -2.72 5.45
C PRO A 217 -19.87 -2.73 4.51
N ALA A 218 -21.07 -2.36 4.99
CA ALA A 218 -22.27 -2.31 4.17
C ALA A 218 -22.26 -1.16 3.14
N LYS A 219 -21.41 -0.14 3.34
CA LYS A 219 -21.24 1.00 2.43
C LYS A 219 -20.05 0.84 1.48
N CYS A 220 -19.21 -0.18 1.71
CA CYS A 220 -18.03 -0.41 0.89
C CYS A 220 -18.42 -1.07 -0.44
N PRO A 221 -18.10 -0.47 -1.59
CA PRO A 221 -18.44 -1.06 -2.87
C PRO A 221 -17.67 -2.35 -3.06
N ARG A 222 -18.36 -3.40 -3.51
CA ARG A 222 -17.70 -4.66 -3.82
C ARG A 222 -17.01 -4.55 -5.18
N VAL A 223 -15.68 -4.42 -5.14
CA VAL A 223 -14.81 -4.50 -6.33
C VAL A 223 -14.04 -5.81 -6.25
N GLU A 224 -13.81 -6.50 -7.36
CA GLU A 224 -13.05 -7.76 -7.39
C GLU A 224 -12.01 -7.76 -8.50
N ILE A 225 -10.97 -8.60 -8.34
CA ILE A 225 -9.95 -8.82 -9.37
C ILE A 225 -10.17 -10.18 -10.01
N VAL A 226 -10.31 -10.20 -11.33
CA VAL A 226 -10.34 -11.43 -12.13
C VAL A 226 -9.11 -11.48 -13.04
N MET A 227 -8.64 -12.66 -13.40
CA MET A 227 -7.41 -12.82 -14.19
C MET A 227 -7.69 -13.47 -15.54
N SER A 228 -7.06 -12.94 -16.60
CA SER A 228 -7.00 -13.60 -17.91
C SER A 228 -5.82 -14.57 -17.95
N TYR A 229 -6.08 -15.78 -18.45
CA TYR A 229 -5.09 -16.84 -18.64
C TYR A 229 -5.58 -17.81 -19.74
N ALA A 230 -4.74 -18.77 -20.13
CA ALA A 230 -5.10 -19.78 -21.13
C ALA A 230 -6.30 -20.61 -20.62
N GLY A 231 -7.41 -20.61 -21.36
CA GLY A 231 -8.64 -21.29 -20.96
C GLY A 231 -9.50 -20.52 -19.94
N ALA A 232 -9.25 -19.24 -19.71
CA ALA A 232 -10.09 -18.43 -18.81
C ALA A 232 -11.55 -18.37 -19.31
N SER A 233 -12.50 -18.65 -18.42
CA SER A 233 -13.94 -18.63 -18.72
C SER A 233 -14.62 -17.37 -18.15
N GLY A 234 -15.86 -17.13 -18.57
CA GLY A 234 -16.72 -16.07 -18.02
C GLY A 234 -17.41 -16.42 -16.69
N ALA A 235 -17.31 -17.67 -16.23
CA ALA A 235 -18.10 -18.18 -15.11
C ALA A 235 -17.87 -17.39 -13.81
N ILE A 236 -16.61 -17.02 -13.53
CA ILE A 236 -16.29 -16.23 -12.33
C ILE A 236 -16.93 -14.83 -12.39
N VAL A 237 -16.94 -14.19 -13.56
CA VAL A 237 -17.58 -12.87 -13.74
C VAL A 237 -19.08 -12.98 -13.52
N GLN A 238 -19.72 -13.97 -14.14
CA GLN A 238 -21.16 -14.22 -13.99
C GLN A 238 -21.54 -14.47 -12.52
N ALA A 239 -20.75 -15.28 -11.80
CA ALA A 239 -20.97 -15.53 -10.38
C ALA A 239 -20.85 -14.26 -9.53
N LEU A 240 -19.87 -13.40 -9.81
CA LEU A 240 -19.68 -12.14 -9.09
C LEU A 240 -20.82 -11.14 -9.38
N VAL A 241 -21.26 -11.04 -10.64
CA VAL A 241 -22.41 -10.23 -11.04
C VAL A 241 -23.68 -10.71 -10.33
N ALA A 242 -23.93 -12.01 -10.28
CA ALA A 242 -25.07 -12.58 -9.56
C ALA A 242 -25.05 -12.27 -8.05
N GLN A 243 -23.87 -12.00 -7.48
CA GLN A 243 -23.70 -11.59 -6.08
C GLN A 243 -23.64 -10.06 -5.89
N GLY A 244 -23.96 -9.26 -6.92
CA GLY A 244 -24.02 -7.80 -6.83
C GLY A 244 -22.67 -7.11 -6.77
N VAL A 245 -21.62 -7.66 -7.41
CA VAL A 245 -20.35 -6.94 -7.58
C VAL A 245 -20.59 -5.61 -8.31
N GLN A 246 -19.95 -4.54 -7.85
CA GLN A 246 -20.09 -3.20 -8.44
C GLN A 246 -18.92 -2.84 -9.35
N GLY A 247 -17.77 -3.50 -9.16
CA GLY A 247 -16.56 -3.25 -9.94
C GLY A 247 -15.74 -4.51 -10.22
N LEU A 248 -15.15 -4.59 -11.40
CA LEU A 248 -14.24 -5.66 -11.81
C LEU A 248 -12.96 -5.07 -12.39
N VAL A 249 -11.83 -5.48 -11.83
CA VAL A 249 -10.51 -5.23 -12.41
C VAL A 249 -10.01 -6.51 -13.04
N VAL A 250 -9.60 -6.44 -14.30
CA VAL A 250 -9.10 -7.59 -15.04
C VAL A 250 -7.59 -7.53 -15.09
N ALA A 251 -6.90 -8.46 -14.43
CA ALA A 251 -5.48 -8.72 -14.62
C ALA A 251 -5.29 -9.44 -15.96
N ALA A 252 -5.22 -8.67 -17.05
CA ALA A 252 -5.20 -9.18 -18.41
C ALA A 252 -3.80 -9.65 -18.85
N THR A 253 -3.72 -10.35 -19.99
CA THR A 253 -2.45 -10.82 -20.54
C THR A 253 -1.77 -9.74 -21.40
N GLY A 254 -0.44 -9.68 -21.39
CA GLY A 254 0.33 -8.79 -22.29
C GLY A 254 -0.11 -7.32 -22.20
N ASN A 255 -0.34 -6.69 -23.35
CA ASN A 255 -0.86 -5.32 -23.44
C ASN A 255 -2.39 -5.25 -23.22
N GLY A 256 -2.89 -5.83 -22.13
CA GLY A 256 -4.31 -5.74 -21.79
C GLY A 256 -5.25 -6.67 -22.59
N THR A 257 -4.72 -7.71 -23.24
CA THR A 257 -5.56 -8.66 -24.00
C THR A 257 -6.28 -9.62 -23.06
N ILE A 258 -7.54 -9.92 -23.37
CA ILE A 258 -8.43 -10.71 -22.51
C ILE A 258 -8.93 -11.90 -23.31
N HIS A 259 -8.94 -13.09 -22.70
CA HIS A 259 -9.50 -14.28 -23.32
C HIS A 259 -10.95 -14.01 -23.75
N HIS A 260 -11.34 -14.40 -24.98
CA HIS A 260 -12.61 -14.00 -25.59
C HIS A 260 -13.84 -14.35 -24.74
N ALA A 261 -13.86 -15.53 -24.10
CA ALA A 261 -14.96 -15.95 -23.24
C ALA A 261 -15.07 -15.08 -21.97
N LEU A 262 -13.93 -14.72 -21.36
CA LEU A 262 -13.90 -13.80 -20.23
C LEU A 262 -14.31 -12.39 -20.67
N LYS A 263 -13.83 -11.93 -21.83
CA LYS A 263 -14.17 -10.63 -22.41
C LYS A 263 -15.67 -10.51 -22.64
N ALA A 264 -16.32 -11.52 -23.21
CA ALA A 264 -17.77 -11.52 -23.42
C ALA A 264 -18.54 -11.29 -22.11
N ALA A 265 -18.22 -12.07 -21.06
CA ALA A 265 -18.86 -11.92 -19.75
C ALA A 265 -18.59 -10.55 -19.09
N LEU A 266 -17.41 -9.97 -19.30
CA LEU A 266 -17.10 -8.62 -18.79
C LEU A 266 -17.91 -7.53 -19.50
N LEU A 267 -18.10 -7.64 -20.81
CA LEU A 267 -18.94 -6.71 -21.57
C LEU A 267 -20.42 -6.82 -21.14
N GLU A 268 -20.91 -8.04 -20.89
CA GLU A 268 -22.25 -8.27 -20.32
C GLU A 268 -22.37 -7.71 -18.88
N ALA A 269 -21.31 -7.79 -18.08
CA ALA A 269 -21.28 -7.14 -16.77
C ALA A 269 -21.39 -5.61 -16.89
N GLN A 270 -20.71 -4.99 -17.87
CA GLN A 270 -20.82 -3.55 -18.13
C GLN A 270 -22.24 -3.13 -18.52
N THR A 271 -22.93 -3.90 -19.36
CA THR A 271 -24.33 -3.60 -19.72
C THR A 271 -25.27 -3.70 -18.52
N SER A 272 -24.89 -4.48 -17.50
CA SER A 272 -25.60 -4.61 -16.22
C SER A 272 -25.20 -3.54 -15.19
N GLY A 273 -24.39 -2.54 -15.57
CA GLY A 273 -23.97 -1.43 -14.71
C GLY A 273 -22.73 -1.71 -13.86
N VAL A 274 -22.07 -2.86 -14.01
CA VAL A 274 -20.81 -3.15 -13.32
C VAL A 274 -19.68 -2.37 -13.96
N LYS A 275 -18.90 -1.65 -13.16
CA LYS A 275 -17.73 -0.94 -13.65
C LYS A 275 -16.62 -1.95 -13.98
N VAL A 276 -16.02 -1.86 -15.17
CA VAL A 276 -14.93 -2.76 -15.57
C VAL A 276 -13.71 -1.96 -16.02
N VAL A 277 -12.53 -2.32 -15.50
CA VAL A 277 -11.22 -1.76 -15.90
C VAL A 277 -10.26 -2.90 -16.22
N ARG A 278 -9.45 -2.75 -17.27
CA ARG A 278 -8.37 -3.70 -17.59
C ARG A 278 -7.02 -3.18 -17.10
N ALA A 279 -6.34 -3.99 -16.31
CA ALA A 279 -4.92 -3.86 -15.99
C ALA A 279 -4.16 -4.98 -16.71
N THR A 280 -2.84 -5.07 -16.51
CA THR A 280 -2.05 -6.21 -16.97
C THR A 280 -1.51 -7.01 -15.79
N ARG A 281 -1.38 -8.33 -15.96
CA ARG A 281 -0.66 -9.20 -15.04
C ARG A 281 0.86 -9.20 -15.27
N CYS A 282 1.34 -8.51 -16.31
CA CYS A 282 2.76 -8.27 -16.49
C CYS A 282 3.27 -7.43 -15.30
N VAL A 283 4.46 -7.76 -14.80
CA VAL A 283 5.04 -7.10 -13.62
C VAL A 283 5.41 -5.64 -13.90
N ASN A 284 5.89 -5.35 -15.12
CA ASN A 284 6.30 -4.01 -15.55
C ASN A 284 5.49 -3.57 -16.77
N GLY A 285 5.61 -2.28 -17.09
CA GLY A 285 4.88 -1.63 -18.16
C GLY A 285 3.43 -1.33 -17.80
N GLN A 286 2.72 -0.77 -18.78
CA GLN A 286 1.31 -0.40 -18.67
C GLN A 286 0.55 -0.82 -19.92
N VAL A 287 -0.78 -0.90 -19.81
CA VAL A 287 -1.64 -1.10 -20.96
C VAL A 287 -1.64 0.17 -21.81
N LEU A 288 -1.26 0.04 -23.08
CA LEU A 288 -1.39 1.09 -24.08
C LEU A 288 -2.77 0.97 -24.73
N ALA A 289 -3.70 1.84 -24.33
CA ALA A 289 -5.06 1.86 -24.84
C ALA A 289 -5.16 2.50 -26.23
N MET A 290 -6.08 1.99 -27.04
CA MET A 290 -6.46 2.57 -28.33
C MET A 290 -7.80 3.31 -28.21
N PRO A 291 -8.01 4.39 -28.97
CA PRO A 291 -9.33 5.00 -29.10
C PRO A 291 -10.38 3.96 -29.51
N GLY A 292 -11.51 3.92 -28.79
CA GLY A 292 -12.60 2.99 -29.07
C GLY A 292 -12.49 1.62 -28.38
N ASP A 293 -11.47 1.37 -27.56
CA ASP A 293 -11.43 0.17 -26.72
C ASP A 293 -12.68 0.09 -25.81
N PRO A 294 -13.40 -1.04 -25.77
CA PRO A 294 -14.67 -1.14 -25.06
C PRO A 294 -14.51 -1.20 -23.53
N ILE A 295 -13.32 -1.59 -23.05
CA ILE A 295 -12.97 -1.64 -21.64
C ILE A 295 -11.79 -0.69 -21.41
N SER A 296 -12.00 0.32 -20.55
CA SER A 296 -10.98 1.29 -20.19
C SER A 296 -9.79 0.64 -19.48
N ASP A 297 -8.58 1.14 -19.72
CA ASP A 297 -7.38 0.69 -19.04
C ASP A 297 -7.21 1.30 -17.64
N SER A 298 -6.32 0.70 -16.84
CA SER A 298 -6.04 1.11 -15.47
C SER A 298 -5.12 2.32 -15.34
N LYS A 299 -4.77 3.00 -16.45
CA LYS A 299 -3.87 4.17 -16.47
C LYS A 299 -2.52 3.89 -15.79
N GLY A 300 -1.96 2.71 -16.05
CA GLY A 300 -0.68 2.27 -15.51
C GLY A 300 -0.73 1.68 -14.10
N LEU A 301 -1.89 1.62 -13.43
CA LEU A 301 -2.02 0.97 -12.13
C LEU A 301 -1.97 -0.56 -12.25
N THR A 302 -1.32 -1.22 -11.29
CA THR A 302 -1.38 -2.68 -11.12
C THR A 302 -2.81 -3.14 -10.83
N PRO A 303 -3.16 -4.42 -11.00
CA PRO A 303 -4.50 -4.90 -10.68
C PRO A 303 -4.96 -4.56 -9.25
N VAL A 304 -4.08 -4.67 -8.26
CA VAL A 304 -4.41 -4.39 -6.85
C VAL A 304 -4.59 -2.89 -6.59
N LYS A 305 -3.77 -2.01 -7.17
CA LYS A 305 -3.96 -0.56 -7.05
C LYS A 305 -5.16 -0.06 -7.85
N ALA A 306 -5.41 -0.64 -9.02
CA ALA A 306 -6.60 -0.33 -9.82
C ALA A 306 -7.89 -0.72 -9.08
N ARG A 307 -7.87 -1.82 -8.31
CA ARG A 307 -8.98 -2.20 -7.43
C ARG A 307 -9.21 -1.14 -6.36
N VAL A 308 -8.16 -0.68 -5.67
CA VAL A 308 -8.27 0.40 -4.69
C VAL A 308 -8.80 1.69 -5.33
N ALA A 309 -8.26 2.09 -6.48
CA ALA A 309 -8.71 3.28 -7.20
C ALA A 309 -10.20 3.21 -7.58
N MET A 310 -10.65 2.09 -8.12
CA MET A 310 -12.05 1.87 -8.47
C MET A 310 -12.97 1.87 -7.25
N MET A 311 -12.53 1.26 -6.15
CA MET A 311 -13.28 1.27 -4.89
C MET A 311 -13.47 2.70 -4.38
N LEU A 312 -12.41 3.52 -4.39
CA LEU A 312 -12.48 4.92 -3.99
C LEU A 312 -13.41 5.74 -4.90
N GLU A 313 -13.34 5.54 -6.21
CA GLU A 313 -14.22 6.23 -7.15
C GLU A 313 -15.70 5.87 -6.96
N LEU A 314 -16.00 4.60 -6.66
CA LEU A 314 -17.37 4.16 -6.38
C LEU A 314 -17.90 4.68 -5.03
N LEU A 315 -17.02 5.12 -4.13
CA LEU A 315 -17.39 5.73 -2.85
C LEU A 315 -17.73 7.23 -2.96
N GLY A 316 -17.40 7.89 -4.07
CA GLY A 316 -17.68 9.32 -4.33
C GLY A 316 -16.53 10.21 -3.93
#